data_AF-C0DBX8-F1
#
_entry.id   AF-C0DBX8-F1
#
_cell.length_a   1.000
_cell.length_b   1.000
_cell.length_c   1.000
_cell.angle_alpha   90.00
_cell.angle_beta   90.00
_cell.angle_gamma   90.00
#
_symmetry.space_group_name_H-M   'P 1'
#
loop_
_entity.id
_entity.type
_entity.pdbx_description
1 polymer ?
#
loop_
_entity_poly.entity_id
_entity_poly.type
_entity_poly.pdbx_seq_one_letter_code
_entity_poly.pdbx_strand_id
1 'polypeptide(L)'
;MNNQDLNGESIWSRTTEIPPRRPLPGDVTADAAVIGAGMAGMLTAFLLSRQGISVIVLEADRIAGGQTKNTTAKITSQHGLFYQKLIRTAGKERARLYASAGESAVEAFETLIREEQISCHFKRLPSYLYSRDPARQADLERETRAASALGIRACFTGQTGLPFETVGAVRFDNQAQFHPLE
;
A
#
# COMPACT_ATOMS: atom_id res chain seq x y z
N MET A 1 -24.18 2.50 -2.76
CA MET A 1 -24.08 1.03 -2.77
C MET A 1 -24.50 0.56 -1.39
N ASN A 2 -25.58 -0.22 -1.30
CA ASN A 2 -26.04 -0.73 -0.02
C ASN A 2 -25.10 -1.86 0.44
N ASN A 3 -24.78 -1.85 1.74
CA ASN A 3 -23.84 -2.77 2.38
C ASN A 3 -24.37 -4.22 2.51
N GLN A 4 -25.50 -4.54 1.87
CA GLN A 4 -26.20 -5.82 1.94
C GLN A 4 -25.87 -6.77 0.78
N ASP A 5 -25.17 -6.29 -0.27
CA ASP A 5 -24.84 -7.08 -1.48
C ASP A 5 -23.41 -7.66 -1.48
N LEU A 6 -22.60 -7.38 -0.46
CA LEU A 6 -21.24 -7.91 -0.35
C LEU A 6 -21.32 -9.21 0.46
N ASN A 7 -21.41 -10.34 -0.23
CA ASN A 7 -21.48 -11.69 0.35
C ASN A 7 -20.15 -12.12 1.05
N GLY A 8 -19.49 -11.20 1.75
CA GLY A 8 -18.11 -11.32 2.24
C GLY A 8 -17.02 -11.18 1.16
N GLU A 9 -17.42 -10.96 -0.10
CA GLU A 9 -16.50 -10.90 -1.24
C GLU A 9 -16.01 -9.47 -1.49
N SER A 10 -14.70 -9.31 -1.70
CA SER A 10 -14.09 -8.01 -1.97
C SER A 10 -14.34 -7.56 -3.41
N ILE A 11 -14.26 -6.25 -3.65
CA ILE A 11 -14.39 -5.70 -5.01
C ILE A 11 -13.34 -6.27 -5.97
N TRP A 12 -12.14 -6.58 -5.48
CA TRP A 12 -11.04 -7.12 -6.29
C TRP A 12 -11.31 -8.55 -6.74
N SER A 13 -11.89 -9.39 -5.87
CA SER A 13 -12.21 -10.77 -6.21
C SER A 13 -13.39 -10.89 -7.19
N ARG A 14 -14.23 -9.86 -7.31
CA ARG A 14 -15.35 -9.84 -8.26
C ARG A 14 -14.92 -9.64 -9.71
N THR A 15 -13.75 -9.06 -9.94
CA THR A 15 -13.24 -8.72 -11.28
C THR A 15 -12.08 -9.60 -11.72
N THR A 16 -11.51 -10.41 -10.82
CA THR A 16 -10.32 -11.19 -11.11
C THR A 16 -10.41 -12.59 -10.52
N GLU A 17 -10.20 -13.59 -11.37
CA GLU A 17 -10.10 -14.99 -10.97
C GLU A 17 -8.65 -15.45 -11.03
N ILE A 18 -8.13 -15.95 -9.90
CA ILE A 18 -6.79 -16.53 -9.83
C ILE A 18 -6.91 -18.05 -9.95
N PRO A 19 -6.34 -18.68 -11.00
CA PRO A 19 -6.41 -20.12 -11.19
C PRO A 19 -5.86 -20.91 -9.98
N PRO A 20 -6.48 -22.05 -9.64
CA PRO A 20 -5.95 -22.92 -8.59
C PRO A 20 -4.57 -23.47 -8.98
N ARG A 21 -3.71 -23.65 -7.98
CA ARG A 21 -2.43 -24.36 -8.15
C ARG A 21 -2.57 -25.78 -7.63
N ARG A 22 -1.87 -26.71 -8.26
CA ARG A 22 -1.82 -28.09 -7.79
C ARG A 22 -1.10 -28.14 -6.44
N PRO A 23 -1.51 -29.03 -5.52
CA PRO A 23 -0.74 -29.31 -4.32
C PRO A 23 0.70 -29.71 -4.67
N LEU A 24 1.62 -29.46 -3.75
CA LEU A 24 2.98 -29.92 -3.90
C LEU A 24 3.00 -31.46 -4.01
N PRO A 25 3.63 -32.05 -5.05
CA PRO A 25 3.50 -33.48 -5.32
C PRO A 25 4.28 -34.38 -4.35
N GLY A 26 5.09 -33.78 -3.46
CA GLY A 26 5.93 -34.46 -2.49
C GLY A 26 7.02 -33.54 -1.98
N ASP A 27 8.13 -34.11 -1.53
CA ASP A 27 9.26 -33.34 -1.02
C ASP A 27 10.00 -32.64 -2.17
N VAL A 28 10.44 -31.41 -1.93
CA VAL A 28 11.21 -30.60 -2.87
C VAL A 28 12.31 -29.85 -2.13
N THR A 29 13.41 -29.59 -2.84
CA THR A 29 14.56 -28.83 -2.32
C THR A 29 14.64 -27.49 -3.03
N ALA A 30 14.80 -26.42 -2.25
CA ALA A 30 15.05 -25.07 -2.72
C ALA A 30 16.02 -24.37 -1.75
N ASP A 31 16.68 -23.31 -2.20
CA ASP A 31 17.60 -22.53 -1.36
C ASP A 31 16.83 -21.72 -0.30
N ALA A 32 15.60 -21.31 -0.63
CA ALA A 32 14.73 -20.58 0.29
C ALA A 32 13.26 -21.05 0.19
N ALA A 33 12.57 -21.05 1.32
CA ALA A 33 11.13 -21.23 1.41
C ALA A 33 10.46 -19.96 1.93
N VAL A 34 9.46 -19.45 1.19
CA VAL A 34 8.61 -18.33 1.59
C VAL A 34 7.26 -18.86 2.02
N ILE A 35 6.89 -18.58 3.27
CA ILE A 35 5.61 -19.01 3.84
C ILE A 35 4.60 -17.87 3.72
N GLY A 36 3.57 -18.08 2.90
CA GLY A 36 2.48 -17.15 2.61
C GLY A 36 2.60 -16.52 1.22
N ALA A 37 1.59 -16.72 0.37
CA ALA A 37 1.50 -16.15 -0.98
C ALA A 37 0.66 -14.86 -1.00
N GLY A 38 0.84 -14.01 0.01
CA GLY A 38 0.35 -12.62 0.01
C GLY A 38 1.30 -11.69 -0.75
N MET A 39 0.98 -10.39 -0.81
CA MET A 39 1.77 -9.39 -1.56
C MET A 39 3.23 -9.36 -1.10
N ALA A 40 3.47 -9.34 0.22
CA ALA A 40 4.82 -9.36 0.77
C ALA A 40 5.59 -10.63 0.39
N GLY A 41 4.98 -11.80 0.57
CA GLY A 41 5.63 -13.08 0.25
C GLY A 41 5.95 -13.22 -1.24
N MET A 42 5.02 -12.82 -2.12
CA MET A 42 5.25 -12.85 -3.57
C MET A 42 6.35 -11.88 -3.99
N LEU A 43 6.38 -10.66 -3.46
CA LEU A 43 7.48 -9.71 -3.71
C LEU A 43 8.82 -10.25 -3.20
N THR A 44 8.85 -10.84 -2.01
CA THR A 44 10.06 -11.48 -1.47
C THR A 44 10.55 -12.60 -2.38
N ALA A 45 9.67 -13.53 -2.77
CA ALA A 45 10.02 -14.64 -3.64
C ALA A 45 10.51 -14.16 -5.01
N PHE A 46 9.85 -13.17 -5.59
CA PHE A 46 10.24 -12.54 -6.85
C PHE A 46 11.64 -11.90 -6.76
N LEU A 47 11.90 -11.10 -5.72
CA LEU A 47 13.18 -10.42 -5.54
C LEU A 47 14.33 -11.41 -5.30
N LEU A 48 14.10 -12.46 -4.51
CA LEU A 48 15.06 -13.55 -4.33
C LEU A 48 15.34 -14.29 -5.65
N SER A 49 14.28 -14.60 -6.40
CA SER A 49 14.40 -15.27 -7.70
C SER A 49 15.17 -14.43 -8.71
N ARG A 50 15.00 -13.09 -8.74
CA ARG A 50 15.81 -12.18 -9.57
C ARG A 50 17.31 -12.20 -9.22
N GLN A 51 17.68 -12.67 -8.04
CA GLN A 51 19.09 -12.87 -7.63
C GLN A 51 19.60 -14.29 -7.92
N GLY A 52 18.82 -15.12 -8.63
CA GLY A 52 19.21 -16.49 -8.99
C GLY A 52 19.00 -17.51 -7.86
N ILE A 53 18.31 -17.14 -6.78
CA ILE A 53 18.01 -18.04 -5.66
C ILE A 53 16.84 -18.94 -6.05
N SER A 54 16.98 -20.26 -5.84
CA SER A 54 15.85 -21.19 -5.98
C SER A 54 14.87 -20.99 -4.82
N VAL A 55 13.64 -20.58 -5.12
CA VAL A 55 12.63 -20.27 -4.10
C VAL A 55 11.38 -21.11 -4.28
N ILE A 56 10.86 -21.65 -3.19
CA ILE A 56 9.50 -22.18 -3.12
C ILE A 56 8.60 -21.26 -2.29
N VAL A 57 7.37 -21.05 -2.76
CA VAL A 57 6.32 -20.35 -2.01
C VAL A 57 5.28 -21.37 -1.54
N LEU A 58 5.03 -21.40 -0.24
CA LEU A 58 4.04 -22.27 0.39
C LEU A 58 2.87 -21.42 0.88
N GLU A 59 1.65 -21.74 0.43
CA GLU A 59 0.42 -21.07 0.84
C GLU A 59 -0.57 -22.12 1.36
N ALA A 60 -1.21 -21.81 2.48
CA ALA A 60 -2.12 -22.75 3.15
C ALA A 60 -3.49 -22.80 2.45
N ASP A 61 -3.91 -21.72 1.80
CA ASP A 61 -5.18 -21.62 1.09
C ASP A 61 -4.97 -21.25 -0.39
N ARG A 62 -5.17 -19.98 -0.74
CA ARG A 62 -5.08 -19.47 -2.12
C ARG A 62 -4.14 -18.28 -2.17
N ILE A 63 -3.41 -18.17 -3.29
CA ILE A 63 -2.57 -16.99 -3.55
C ILE A 63 -3.42 -15.73 -3.43
N ALA A 64 -2.87 -14.73 -2.74
CA ALA A 64 -3.52 -13.47 -2.42
C ALA A 64 -4.84 -13.59 -1.61
N GLY A 65 -5.18 -14.78 -1.10
CA GLY A 65 -6.45 -15.11 -0.45
C GLY A 65 -6.70 -14.42 0.90
N GLY A 66 -5.65 -13.92 1.54
CA GLY A 66 -5.71 -13.22 2.83
C GLY A 66 -5.98 -11.72 2.72
N GLN A 67 -5.08 -10.89 3.26
CA GLN A 67 -5.25 -9.43 3.26
C GLN A 67 -5.08 -8.80 1.87
N THR A 68 -4.32 -9.40 0.96
CA THR A 68 -4.10 -8.88 -0.39
C THR A 68 -5.42 -8.69 -1.13
N LYS A 69 -6.32 -9.69 -1.14
CA LYS A 69 -7.64 -9.52 -1.77
C LYS A 69 -8.58 -8.59 -1.02
N ASN A 70 -8.26 -8.13 0.18
CA ASN A 70 -9.14 -7.32 1.03
C ASN A 70 -8.60 -5.90 1.29
N THR A 71 -7.49 -5.54 0.66
CA THR A 71 -6.84 -4.24 0.84
C THR A 71 -7.65 -3.09 0.22
N THR A 72 -7.33 -1.86 0.61
CA THR A 72 -7.81 -0.65 -0.10
C THR A 72 -6.96 -0.31 -1.33
N ALA A 73 -5.91 -1.11 -1.59
CA ALA A 73 -5.03 -1.10 -2.75
C ALA A 73 -4.29 0.21 -3.00
N LYS A 74 -4.02 0.94 -1.91
CA LYS A 74 -3.21 2.16 -1.91
C LYS A 74 -1.74 1.81 -1.66
N ILE A 75 -0.85 2.47 -2.38
CA ILE A 75 0.59 2.48 -2.14
C ILE A 75 0.94 3.91 -1.73
N THR A 76 1.02 4.16 -0.42
CA THR A 76 1.12 5.51 0.13
C THR A 76 2.07 5.55 1.33
N SER A 77 2.77 6.67 1.50
CA SER A 77 3.43 7.07 2.74
C SER A 77 2.47 7.76 3.74
N GLN A 78 1.24 8.09 3.34
CA GLN A 78 0.25 8.75 4.19
C GLN A 78 -0.48 7.75 5.12
N HIS A 79 -0.42 7.95 6.45
CA HIS A 79 -0.97 7.01 7.45
C HIS A 79 -1.85 7.65 8.54
N GLY A 80 -2.76 8.53 8.16
CA GLY A 80 -3.54 9.35 9.11
C GLY A 80 -2.68 10.45 9.74
N LEU A 81 -3.04 10.86 10.97
CA LEU A 81 -2.25 11.79 11.78
C LEU A 81 -1.10 11.03 12.46
N PHE A 82 0.00 10.82 11.73
CA PHE A 82 1.01 9.82 12.09
C PHE A 82 2.39 10.42 12.28
N TYR A 83 2.89 11.22 11.34
CA TYR A 83 4.27 11.70 11.34
C TYR A 83 4.55 12.64 12.50
N GLN A 84 3.59 13.49 12.91
CA GLN A 84 3.77 14.30 14.11
C GLN A 84 4.02 13.42 15.35
N LYS A 85 3.22 12.36 15.50
CA LYS A 85 3.35 11.41 16.61
C LYS A 85 4.67 10.66 16.52
N LEU A 86 5.03 10.17 15.33
CA LEU A 86 6.25 9.40 15.10
C LEU A 86 7.51 10.21 15.41
N ILE A 87 7.57 11.47 14.98
CA ILE A 87 8.68 12.38 15.34
C ILE A 87 8.79 12.51 16.86
N ARG A 88 7.66 12.71 17.55
CA ARG A 88 7.65 12.88 19.01
C ARG A 88 8.09 11.61 19.76
N THR A 89 7.68 10.43 19.30
CA THR A 89 7.93 9.17 20.04
C THR A 89 9.22 8.46 19.63
N ALA A 90 9.64 8.60 18.37
CA ALA A 90 10.79 7.89 17.82
C ALA A 90 11.94 8.80 17.38
N GLY A 91 11.73 10.13 17.37
CA GLY A 91 12.71 11.10 16.90
C GLY A 91 12.64 11.35 15.40
N LYS A 92 13.13 12.51 14.98
CA LYS A 92 13.05 12.98 13.58
C LYS A 92 13.80 12.06 12.60
N GLU A 93 14.95 11.52 13.00
CA GLU A 93 15.76 10.67 12.13
C GLU A 93 15.06 9.35 11.78
N ARG A 94 14.55 8.64 12.78
CA ARG A 94 13.78 7.39 12.56
C ARG A 94 12.50 7.66 11.80
N ALA A 95 11.82 8.77 12.07
CA ALA A 95 10.66 9.18 11.30
C ALA A 95 11.01 9.45 9.83
N ARG A 96 12.19 10.04 9.55
CA ARG A 96 12.67 10.27 8.18
C ARG A 96 12.97 8.97 7.47
N LEU A 97 13.60 8.00 8.14
CA LEU A 97 13.83 6.66 7.57
C LEU A 97 12.51 6.00 7.17
N TYR A 98 11.52 6.00 8.07
CA TYR A 98 10.19 5.47 7.79
C TYR A 98 9.51 6.17 6.60
N ALA A 99 9.51 7.51 6.59
CA ALA A 99 8.98 8.31 5.49
C ALA A 99 9.65 7.97 4.15
N SER A 100 10.99 7.93 4.12
CA SER A 100 11.74 7.62 2.91
C SER A 100 11.51 6.19 2.43
N ALA A 101 11.33 5.22 3.32
CA ALA A 101 11.00 3.85 2.94
C ALA A 101 9.63 3.77 2.26
N GLY A 102 8.64 4.50 2.78
CA GLY A 102 7.31 4.59 2.18
C GLY A 102 7.34 5.21 0.77
N GLU A 103 7.99 6.37 0.62
CA GLU A 103 8.10 7.03 -0.70
C GLU A 103 8.88 6.16 -1.70
N SER A 104 10.01 5.57 -1.28
CA SER A 104 10.78 4.65 -2.12
C SER A 104 9.99 3.41 -2.51
N ALA A 105 9.08 2.92 -1.66
CA ALA A 105 8.21 1.81 -2.02
C ALA A 105 7.27 2.19 -3.16
N VAL A 106 6.68 3.41 -3.17
CA VAL A 106 5.83 3.86 -4.28
C VAL A 106 6.60 3.84 -5.61
N GLU A 107 7.83 4.35 -5.60
CA GLU A 107 8.72 4.34 -6.78
C GLU A 107 9.12 2.93 -7.22
N ALA A 108 9.41 2.05 -6.26
CA ALA A 108 9.80 0.67 -6.53
C ALA A 108 8.66 -0.14 -7.16
N PHE A 109 7.42 0.05 -6.68
CA PHE A 109 6.25 -0.57 -7.29
C PHE A 109 6.06 -0.11 -8.74
N GLU A 110 6.13 1.20 -9.02
CA GLU A 110 6.00 1.70 -10.40
C GLU A 110 7.11 1.15 -11.32
N THR A 111 8.34 1.13 -10.82
CA THR A 111 9.49 0.58 -11.56
C THR A 111 9.28 -0.89 -11.89
N LEU A 112 8.91 -1.68 -10.89
CA LEU A 112 8.63 -3.11 -11.04
C LEU A 112 7.51 -3.36 -12.06
N ILE A 113 6.39 -2.66 -11.92
CA ILE A 113 5.22 -2.79 -12.81
C ILE A 113 5.59 -2.48 -14.25
N ARG A 114 6.42 -1.45 -14.47
CA ARG A 114 6.90 -1.07 -15.78
C ARG A 114 7.89 -2.08 -16.38
N GLU A 115 8.87 -2.52 -15.59
CA GLU A 115 9.91 -3.47 -16.04
C GLU A 115 9.32 -4.83 -16.41
N GLU A 116 8.42 -5.34 -15.56
CA GLU A 116 7.79 -6.65 -15.74
C GLU A 116 6.49 -6.58 -16.56
N GLN A 117 6.15 -5.39 -17.09
CA GLN A 117 4.99 -5.14 -17.94
C GLN A 117 3.64 -5.62 -17.33
N ILE A 118 3.45 -5.38 -16.03
CA ILE A 118 2.30 -5.88 -15.26
C ILE A 118 1.07 -5.01 -15.51
N SER A 119 0.00 -5.60 -16.06
CA SER A 119 -1.27 -4.93 -16.30
C SER A 119 -2.16 -4.93 -15.05
N CYS A 120 -1.84 -4.09 -14.06
CA CYS A 120 -2.54 -4.03 -12.76
C CYS A 120 -3.21 -2.67 -12.49
N HIS A 121 -3.62 -1.94 -13.53
CA HIS A 121 -4.34 -0.66 -13.39
C HIS A 121 -3.63 0.38 -12.50
N PHE A 122 -2.29 0.34 -12.47
CA PHE A 122 -1.48 1.24 -11.68
C PHE A 122 -1.69 2.70 -12.08
N LYS A 123 -1.87 3.57 -11.10
CA LYS A 123 -2.03 5.01 -11.30
C LYS A 123 -1.34 5.81 -10.20
N ARG A 124 -0.53 6.79 -10.61
CA ARG A 124 -0.03 7.84 -9.71
C ARG A 124 -1.16 8.81 -9.39
N LEU A 125 -1.38 9.05 -8.10
CA LEU A 125 -2.45 9.90 -7.59
C LEU A 125 -2.02 10.59 -6.29
N PRO A 126 -2.58 11.75 -5.96
CA PRO A 126 -2.45 12.31 -4.62
C PRO A 126 -3.23 11.47 -3.59
N SER A 127 -2.71 11.35 -2.37
CA SER A 127 -3.44 10.83 -1.21
C SER A 127 -3.86 11.97 -0.28
N TYR A 128 -5.07 11.88 0.27
CA TYR A 128 -5.64 12.93 1.12
C TYR A 128 -6.04 12.40 2.49
N LEU A 129 -5.67 13.17 3.52
CA LEU A 129 -6.24 13.07 4.87
C LEU A 129 -7.06 14.32 5.14
N TYR A 130 -8.35 14.19 5.43
CA TYR A 130 -9.24 15.32 5.66
C TYR A 130 -9.99 15.20 6.98
N SER A 131 -10.60 16.30 7.41
CA SER A 131 -11.55 16.32 8.53
C SER A 131 -12.75 17.19 8.20
N ARG A 132 -13.90 16.88 8.80
CA ARG A 132 -15.09 17.75 8.83
C ARG A 132 -15.23 18.51 10.14
N ASP A 133 -14.43 18.15 11.14
CA ASP A 133 -14.43 18.76 12.47
C ASP A 133 -13.45 19.95 12.52
N PRO A 134 -13.91 21.19 12.74
CA PRO A 134 -13.06 22.38 12.84
C PRO A 134 -11.99 22.26 13.93
N ALA A 135 -12.26 21.53 15.02
CA ALA A 135 -11.29 21.33 16.08
C ALA A 135 -10.03 20.56 15.60
N ARG A 136 -10.12 19.85 14.47
CA ARG A 136 -9.02 19.06 13.89
C ARG A 136 -8.17 19.81 12.87
N GLN A 137 -8.52 21.03 12.47
CA GLN A 137 -7.74 21.75 11.45
C GLN A 137 -6.27 21.90 11.86
N ALA A 138 -6.03 22.27 13.13
CA ALA A 138 -4.69 22.42 13.66
C ALA A 138 -3.91 21.08 13.69
N ASP A 139 -4.59 19.93 13.84
CA ASP A 139 -3.95 18.61 13.72
C ASP A 139 -3.46 18.37 12.28
N LEU A 140 -4.30 18.66 11.28
CA LEU A 140 -3.95 18.49 9.86
C LEU A 140 -2.77 19.37 9.46
N GLU A 141 -2.75 20.63 9.90
CA GLU A 141 -1.63 21.54 9.63
C GLU A 141 -0.33 21.08 10.30
N ARG A 142 -0.40 20.55 11.54
CA ARG A 142 0.77 19.98 12.22
C ARG A 142 1.28 18.73 11.51
N GLU A 143 0.38 17.86 11.07
CA GLU A 143 0.74 16.67 10.31
C GLU A 143 1.38 17.04 8.97
N THR A 144 0.85 18.06 8.28
CA THR A 144 1.45 18.60 7.06
C THR A 144 2.89 19.03 7.31
N ARG A 145 3.11 19.89 8.31
CA ARG A 145 4.47 20.38 8.65
C ARG A 145 5.41 19.24 9.03
N ALA A 146 4.90 18.25 9.78
CA ALA A 146 5.68 17.07 10.16
C ALA A 146 6.11 16.26 8.92
N ALA A 147 5.18 15.93 8.02
CA ALA A 147 5.46 15.19 6.81
C ALA A 147 6.45 15.93 5.88
N SER A 148 6.21 17.23 5.63
CA SER A 148 7.12 18.06 4.81
C SER A 148 8.52 18.13 5.41
N ALA A 149 8.64 18.24 6.74
CA ALA A 149 9.94 18.28 7.43
C ALA A 149 10.71 16.96 7.36
N LEU A 150 10.07 15.86 6.94
CA LEU A 150 10.69 14.56 6.69
C LEU A 150 11.01 14.33 5.20
N GLY A 151 10.77 15.32 4.35
CA GLY A 151 11.05 15.26 2.91
C GLY A 151 9.91 14.74 2.04
N ILE A 152 8.73 14.50 2.63
CA ILE A 152 7.56 14.09 1.86
C ILE A 152 6.95 15.31 1.16
N ARG A 153 6.50 15.15 -0.09
CA ARG A 153 5.75 16.19 -0.83
C ARG A 153 4.32 16.30 -0.31
N ALA A 154 4.20 16.86 0.90
CA ALA A 154 2.94 17.10 1.59
C ALA A 154 2.61 18.59 1.65
N CYS A 155 1.35 18.95 1.41
CA CYS A 155 0.83 20.31 1.60
C CYS A 155 -0.57 20.29 2.23
N PHE A 156 -0.92 21.36 2.93
CA PHE A 156 -2.28 21.58 3.42
C PHE A 156 -3.09 22.27 2.32
N THR A 157 -4.32 21.83 2.10
CA THR A 157 -5.22 22.38 1.08
C THR A 157 -6.67 22.41 1.56
N GLY A 158 -7.39 23.48 1.21
CA GLY A 158 -8.85 23.52 1.33
C GLY A 158 -9.58 22.89 0.13
N GLN A 159 -8.87 22.68 -0.98
CA GLN A 159 -9.42 22.09 -2.19
C GLN A 159 -9.34 20.56 -2.10
N THR A 160 -10.51 19.92 -2.08
CA THR A 160 -10.65 18.46 -2.14
C THR A 160 -11.66 18.09 -3.23
N GLY A 161 -11.58 16.86 -3.75
CA GLY A 161 -12.56 16.32 -4.69
C GLY A 161 -13.77 15.66 -4.02
N LEU A 162 -14.01 15.93 -2.74
CA LEU A 162 -15.05 15.27 -1.94
C LEU A 162 -16.41 15.97 -2.15
N PRO A 163 -17.52 15.21 -2.19
CA PRO A 163 -18.86 15.76 -2.42
C PRO A 163 -19.47 16.42 -1.17
N PHE A 164 -18.64 16.87 -0.23
CA PHE A 164 -19.04 17.49 1.03
C PHE A 164 -17.96 18.44 1.54
N GLU A 165 -18.37 19.38 2.39
CA GLU A 165 -17.46 20.35 2.99
C GLU A 165 -16.48 19.71 3.97
N THR A 166 -15.24 20.19 3.96
CA THR A 166 -14.17 19.82 4.88
C THR A 166 -13.51 21.06 5.42
N VAL A 167 -12.88 20.96 6.58
CA VAL A 167 -12.11 22.06 7.17
C VAL A 167 -10.71 22.18 6.56
N GLY A 168 -10.40 21.29 5.61
CA GLY A 168 -9.13 21.16 4.93
C GLY A 168 -8.65 19.71 4.88
N ALA A 169 -7.55 19.51 4.16
CA ALA A 169 -6.90 18.23 4.00
C ALA A 169 -5.38 18.35 3.91
N VAL A 170 -4.67 17.31 4.36
CA VAL A 170 -3.27 17.09 4.03
C VAL A 170 -3.22 16.30 2.74
N ARG A 171 -2.61 16.87 1.69
CA ARG A 171 -2.38 16.23 0.40
C ARG A 171 -0.94 15.76 0.31
N PHE A 172 -0.76 14.47 0.08
CA PHE A 172 0.51 13.84 -0.25
C PHE A 172 0.55 13.61 -1.75
N ASP A 173 1.49 14.24 -2.45
CA ASP A 173 1.59 14.12 -3.91
C ASP A 173 2.33 12.84 -4.31
N ASN A 174 2.08 12.36 -5.54
CA ASN A 174 2.78 11.22 -6.16
C ASN A 174 2.73 9.92 -5.37
N GLN A 175 1.58 9.65 -4.76
CA GLN A 175 1.28 8.33 -4.22
C GLN A 175 0.71 7.45 -5.33
N ALA A 176 0.23 6.24 -5.02
CA ALA A 176 -0.35 5.40 -6.05
C ALA A 176 -1.48 4.49 -5.55
N GLN A 177 -2.16 3.90 -6.52
CA GLN A 177 -3.04 2.76 -6.35
C GLN A 177 -2.81 1.76 -7.49
N PHE A 178 -3.31 0.54 -7.30
CA PHE A 178 -3.25 -0.54 -8.29
C PHE A 178 -4.37 -1.56 -8.02
N HIS A 179 -4.56 -2.52 -8.92
CA HIS A 179 -5.41 -3.69 -8.72
C HIS A 179 -4.56 -4.82 -8.10
N PRO A 180 -4.84 -5.29 -6.88
CA PRO A 180 -3.91 -6.15 -6.14
C PRO A 180 -3.94 -7.63 -6.54
N LEU A 181 -4.89 -8.04 -7.40
CA LEU A 181 -5.05 -9.42 -7.86
C LEU A 181 -4.73 -9.63 -9.35
N GLU A 182 -4.43 -8.56 -10.09
CA GLU A 182 -4.09 -8.60 -11.52
C GLU A 182 -2.58 -8.51 -11.74
#